data_AF-A0A944IQH2-F1
#
_entry.id   AF-A0A944IQH2-F1
#
_cell.length_a   1.000
_cell.length_b   1.000
_cell.length_c   1.000
_cell.angle_alpha   90.00
_cell.angle_beta   90.00
_cell.angle_gamma   90.00
#
_symmetry.space_group_name_H-M   'P 1'
#
loop_
_entity.id
_entity.type
_entity.pdbx_description
1 polymer ?
#
loop_
_entity_poly.entity_id
_entity_poly.type
_entity_poly.pdbx_seq_one_letter_code
_entity_poly.pdbx_strand_id
1 'polypeptide(L)'
;MHGEDDIVSSPPTYAPCLAVRITPYTGDEGEPDHDQAVTYRFDEDPVMLAYVYRTREPAIHASTGPFPYAPAGPGLVAFTAPDDHPEPQNLARLAQGLWQRRGTWLAVDVWSKTPGGQTLYVLVPRWKRLDLDEHEVPGPPGHHTFALGEAIPTRDARTWPRTGDGEYHVEWGTSLFLSTDTSAPPAAGFPAPALTAGHRTGA
;
A
#
# COMPACT_ATOMS: atom_id res chain seq x y z
N MET A 1 -25.39 3.42 -16.70
CA MET A 1 -25.15 3.41 -15.25
C MET A 1 -24.85 1.97 -14.88
N HIS A 2 -23.67 1.49 -15.30
CA HIS A 2 -23.21 0.11 -15.15
C HIS A 2 -21.72 0.21 -14.84
N GLY A 3 -21.26 -0.33 -13.71
CA GLY A 3 -19.85 -0.21 -13.36
C GLY A 3 -19.40 -0.95 -12.11
N GLU A 4 -20.30 -1.20 -11.15
CA GLU A 4 -19.95 -1.87 -9.89
C GLU A 4 -20.58 -3.26 -9.71
N ASP A 5 -21.72 -3.53 -10.37
CA ASP A 5 -22.42 -4.83 -10.25
C ASP A 5 -21.62 -6.04 -10.78
N ASP A 6 -20.60 -5.79 -11.59
CA ASP A 6 -19.77 -6.84 -12.22
C ASP A 6 -18.46 -7.10 -11.45
N ILE A 7 -18.24 -6.49 -10.26
CA ILE A 7 -16.98 -6.64 -9.53
C ILE A 7 -17.12 -7.67 -8.40
N VAL A 8 -16.41 -8.79 -8.54
CA VAL A 8 -16.26 -9.81 -7.50
C VAL A 8 -14.99 -9.52 -6.68
N SER A 9 -15.11 -9.55 -5.35
CA SER A 9 -14.00 -9.32 -4.42
C SER A 9 -13.61 -10.59 -3.67
N SER A 10 -12.31 -10.82 -3.48
CA SER A 10 -11.83 -11.87 -2.58
C SER A 10 -12.09 -11.51 -1.11
N PRO A 11 -12.02 -12.47 -0.17
CA PRO A 11 -11.81 -12.12 1.23
C PRO A 11 -10.53 -11.28 1.40
N PRO A 12 -10.46 -10.36 2.37
CA PRO A 12 -9.24 -9.61 2.65
C PRO A 12 -8.13 -10.51 3.19
N THR A 13 -6.90 -10.24 2.77
CA THR A 13 -5.69 -10.80 3.39
C THR A 13 -5.01 -9.73 4.23
N TYR A 14 -4.54 -10.07 5.43
CA TYR A 14 -3.96 -9.11 6.37
C TYR A 14 -2.47 -9.39 6.63
N ALA A 15 -1.69 -8.33 6.80
CA ALA A 15 -0.29 -8.38 7.15
C ALA A 15 0.05 -7.35 8.26
N PRO A 16 0.76 -7.74 9.33
CA PRO A 16 1.13 -6.83 10.41
C PRO A 16 2.27 -5.90 10.00
N CYS A 17 2.07 -4.60 10.11
CA CYS A 17 2.93 -3.54 9.61
C CYS A 17 3.65 -2.81 10.74
N LEU A 18 4.98 -2.93 10.76
CA LEU A 18 5.84 -2.24 11.73
C LEU A 18 6.09 -0.78 11.37
N ALA A 19 6.04 -0.46 10.09
CA ALA A 19 6.24 0.89 9.61
C ALA A 19 5.49 1.10 8.31
N VAL A 20 5.03 2.32 8.12
CA VAL A 20 4.39 2.80 6.90
C VAL A 20 5.07 4.09 6.50
N ARG A 21 5.53 4.18 5.26
CA ARG A 21 6.01 5.44 4.69
C ARG A 21 5.10 5.86 3.56
N ILE A 22 4.75 7.14 3.55
CA ILE A 22 3.94 7.76 2.52
C ILE A 22 4.84 8.70 1.74
N THR A 23 4.90 8.51 0.42
CA THR A 23 5.61 9.39 -0.51
C THR A 23 4.59 10.04 -1.44
N PRO A 24 4.35 11.37 -1.34
CA PRO A 24 3.40 12.03 -2.22
C PRO A 24 3.93 12.15 -3.65
N TYR A 25 3.04 12.25 -4.64
CA TYR A 25 3.41 12.54 -6.02
C TYR A 25 3.45 14.06 -6.29
N THR A 26 4.35 14.50 -7.18
CA THR A 26 4.42 15.89 -7.68
C THR A 26 3.28 16.19 -8.69
N GLY A 27 2.03 16.23 -8.21
CA GLY A 27 0.84 16.36 -9.05
C GLY A 27 0.33 15.04 -9.62
N ASP A 28 -0.64 15.09 -10.54
CA ASP A 28 -1.42 13.91 -10.94
C ASP A 28 -0.65 12.91 -11.84
N GLU A 29 0.35 13.39 -12.56
CA GLU A 29 1.24 12.60 -13.43
C GLU A 29 2.72 12.77 -13.06
N GLY A 30 2.97 13.34 -11.87
CA GLY A 30 4.32 13.63 -11.40
C GLY A 30 5.10 12.39 -11.00
N GLU A 31 6.34 12.63 -10.56
CA GLU A 31 7.14 11.62 -9.88
C GLU A 31 6.94 11.67 -8.35
N PRO A 32 7.19 10.56 -7.64
CA PRO A 32 7.21 10.50 -6.19
C PRO A 32 8.23 11.49 -5.62
N ASP A 33 7.76 12.35 -4.72
CA ASP A 33 8.56 13.32 -4.01
C ASP A 33 9.08 12.71 -2.70
N HIS A 34 10.23 12.06 -2.79
CA HIS A 34 10.87 11.43 -1.63
C HIS A 34 11.33 12.44 -0.57
N ASP A 35 11.57 13.70 -0.94
CA ASP A 35 11.92 14.76 0.02
C ASP A 35 10.70 15.18 0.85
N GLN A 36 9.48 14.91 0.36
CA GLN A 36 8.22 15.11 1.07
C GLN A 36 7.66 13.85 1.72
N ALA A 37 8.42 12.75 1.72
CA ALA A 37 7.98 11.51 2.34
C ALA A 37 7.85 11.65 3.87
N VAL A 38 6.96 10.88 4.48
CA VAL A 38 6.80 10.78 5.95
C VAL A 38 6.82 9.32 6.34
N THR A 39 7.53 8.96 7.42
CA THR A 39 7.52 7.59 7.99
C THR A 39 6.80 7.57 9.35
N TYR A 40 5.93 6.58 9.52
CA TYR A 40 5.22 6.23 10.76
C TYR A 40 5.67 4.84 11.23
N ARG A 41 5.81 4.65 12.54
CA ARG A 41 6.31 3.41 13.16
C ARG A 41 5.29 2.84 14.14
N PHE A 42 5.22 1.51 14.23
CA PHE A 42 4.25 0.69 14.98
C PHE A 42 4.94 -0.61 15.45
N ASP A 43 6.09 -0.49 16.12
CA ASP A 43 6.99 -1.65 16.35
C ASP A 43 6.46 -2.65 17.38
N GLU A 44 5.82 -2.14 18.43
CA GLU A 44 5.27 -2.92 19.53
C GLU A 44 3.83 -3.37 19.22
N ASP A 45 3.03 -2.45 18.67
CA ASP A 45 1.63 -2.66 18.31
C ASP A 45 1.43 -2.38 16.80
N PRO A 46 1.60 -3.39 15.92
CA PRO A 46 1.50 -3.19 14.48
C PRO A 46 0.07 -2.86 14.03
N VAL A 47 -0.06 -1.92 13.10
CA VAL A 47 -1.28 -1.81 12.28
C VAL A 47 -1.33 -2.94 11.26
N MET A 48 -2.49 -3.24 10.70
CA MET A 48 -2.64 -4.28 9.68
C MET A 48 -2.89 -3.65 8.31
N LEU A 49 -2.08 -4.03 7.32
CA LEU A 49 -2.39 -3.81 5.91
C LEU A 49 -3.34 -4.91 5.45
N ALA A 50 -4.50 -4.52 4.94
CA ALA A 50 -5.44 -5.39 4.27
C ALA A 50 -5.29 -5.23 2.75
N TYR A 51 -5.26 -6.34 2.02
CA TYR A 51 -5.35 -6.36 0.56
C TYR A 51 -6.53 -7.21 0.10
N VAL A 52 -7.32 -6.67 -0.82
CA VAL A 52 -8.46 -7.36 -1.44
C VAL A 52 -8.25 -7.40 -2.94
N TYR A 53 -8.22 -8.60 -3.51
CA TYR A 53 -8.16 -8.77 -4.95
C TYR A 53 -9.57 -8.61 -5.54
N ARG A 54 -9.68 -7.85 -6.64
CA ARG A 54 -10.96 -7.61 -7.33
C ARG A 54 -10.88 -8.07 -8.78
N THR A 55 -11.92 -8.76 -9.23
CA THR A 55 -12.07 -9.23 -10.62
C THR A 55 -13.35 -8.69 -11.21
N ARG A 56 -13.31 -8.23 -12.48
CA ARG A 56 -14.51 -7.84 -13.22
C ARG A 56 -15.06 -9.00 -14.02
N GLU A 57 -16.33 -9.32 -13.87
CA GLU A 57 -17.00 -10.25 -14.75
C GLU A 57 -16.91 -9.75 -16.21
N PRO A 58 -16.55 -10.64 -17.16
CA PRO A 58 -16.46 -10.24 -18.55
C PRO A 58 -17.84 -9.91 -19.11
N ALA A 59 -17.96 -8.78 -19.82
CA ALA A 59 -19.20 -8.38 -20.53
C ALA A 59 -19.65 -9.37 -21.62
N ILE A 60 -18.81 -10.36 -21.96
CA ILE A 60 -19.12 -11.47 -22.85
C ILE A 60 -19.08 -12.75 -22.01
N HIS A 61 -20.25 -13.30 -21.67
CA HIS A 61 -20.36 -14.64 -21.10
C HIS A 61 -20.00 -15.67 -22.18
N ALA A 62 -18.72 -16.03 -22.29
CA ALA A 62 -18.34 -17.25 -22.98
C ALA A 62 -18.77 -18.44 -22.11
N SER A 63 -19.72 -19.23 -22.62
CA SER A 63 -20.18 -20.46 -21.96
C SER A 63 -19.00 -21.39 -21.66
N THR A 64 -18.83 -21.69 -20.38
CA THR A 64 -18.20 -22.88 -19.79
C THR A 64 -16.75 -23.19 -20.17
N GLY A 65 -15.82 -22.53 -19.49
CA GLY A 65 -14.51 -23.09 -19.10
C GLY A 65 -14.32 -22.86 -17.60
N PRO A 66 -13.58 -23.71 -16.86
CA PRO A 66 -13.51 -23.64 -15.39
C PRO A 66 -12.88 -22.35 -14.83
N PHE A 67 -12.19 -21.56 -15.66
CA PHE A 67 -11.65 -20.25 -15.29
C PHE A 67 -11.51 -19.34 -16.54
N PRO A 68 -12.52 -18.55 -16.94
CA PRO A 68 -12.31 -17.44 -17.84
C PRO A 68 -11.65 -16.30 -17.04
N TYR A 69 -10.44 -15.87 -17.43
CA TYR A 69 -9.72 -14.77 -16.80
C TYR A 69 -10.54 -13.46 -16.89
N ALA A 70 -11.33 -13.20 -15.86
CA ALA A 70 -11.96 -11.91 -15.60
C ALA A 70 -10.87 -10.82 -15.55
N PRO A 71 -10.99 -9.69 -16.28
CA PRO A 71 -10.02 -8.62 -16.15
C PRO A 71 -9.97 -8.13 -14.70
N ALA A 72 -8.77 -8.07 -14.11
CA ALA A 72 -8.60 -7.61 -12.74
C ALA A 72 -9.03 -6.13 -12.62
N GLY A 73 -9.88 -5.84 -11.64
CA GLY A 73 -10.07 -4.47 -11.17
C GLY A 73 -8.87 -4.04 -10.32
N PRO A 74 -8.69 -2.74 -10.03
CA PRO A 74 -7.67 -2.31 -9.07
C PRO A 74 -7.89 -3.03 -7.73
N GLY A 75 -6.85 -3.51 -7.06
CA GLY A 75 -7.03 -4.10 -5.73
C GLY A 75 -7.50 -3.05 -4.71
N LEU A 76 -8.22 -3.46 -3.66
CA LEU A 76 -8.40 -2.58 -2.50
C LEU A 76 -7.25 -2.78 -1.53
N VAL A 77 -6.81 -1.68 -0.95
CA VAL A 77 -5.78 -1.63 0.08
C VAL A 77 -6.33 -0.82 1.24
N ALA A 78 -6.22 -1.36 2.45
CA ALA A 78 -6.71 -0.71 3.65
C ALA A 78 -5.73 -0.84 4.81
N PHE A 79 -5.77 0.13 5.72
CA PHE A 79 -5.12 -0.01 7.02
C PHE A 79 -6.18 -0.14 8.12
N THR A 80 -5.96 -1.10 9.00
CA THR A 80 -6.82 -1.39 10.14
C THR A 80 -5.99 -1.45 11.41
N ALA A 81 -6.58 -1.11 12.54
CA ALA A 81 -5.93 -1.16 13.84
C ALA A 81 -6.90 -1.73 14.88
N PRO A 82 -6.40 -2.38 15.95
CA PRO A 82 -7.20 -2.72 17.13
C PRO A 82 -7.98 -1.50 17.64
N ASP A 83 -9.20 -1.73 18.13
CA ASP A 83 -10.06 -0.65 18.64
C ASP A 83 -9.48 0.07 19.86
N ASP A 84 -8.60 -0.60 20.61
CA ASP A 84 -7.90 -0.11 21.79
C ASP A 84 -6.41 0.18 21.54
N HIS A 85 -6.01 0.38 20.27
CA HIS A 85 -4.61 0.61 19.90
C HIS A 85 -3.96 1.74 20.73
N PRO A 86 -2.77 1.52 21.33
CA PRO A 86 -2.20 2.41 22.33
C PRO A 86 -1.72 3.76 21.77
N GLU A 87 -1.53 3.87 20.46
CA GLU A 87 -1.07 5.09 19.78
C GLU A 87 -2.13 5.75 18.86
N PRO A 88 -3.31 6.19 19.37
CA PRO A 88 -4.38 6.71 18.52
C PRO A 88 -3.98 7.98 17.74
N GLN A 89 -3.06 8.77 18.29
CA GLN A 89 -2.54 9.97 17.61
C GLN A 89 -1.69 9.60 16.38
N ASN A 90 -0.94 8.50 16.45
CA ASN A 90 -0.10 8.05 15.35
C ASN A 90 -0.96 7.48 14.22
N LEU A 91 -2.02 6.71 14.57
CA LEU A 91 -3.06 6.27 13.63
C LEU A 91 -3.72 7.46 12.92
N ALA A 92 -4.13 8.49 13.67
CA ALA A 92 -4.78 9.67 13.09
C ALA A 92 -3.86 10.43 12.12
N ARG A 93 -2.56 10.53 12.42
CA ARG A 93 -1.58 11.16 11.51
C ARG A 93 -1.34 10.32 10.26
N LEU A 94 -1.23 9.00 10.40
CA LEU A 94 -1.14 8.09 9.26
C LEU A 94 -2.38 8.21 8.37
N ALA A 95 -3.58 8.14 8.96
CA ALA A 95 -4.85 8.31 8.26
C ALA A 95 -4.88 9.64 7.50
N GLN A 96 -4.54 10.75 8.18
CA GLN A 96 -4.46 12.08 7.58
C GLN A 96 -3.45 12.12 6.42
N GLY A 97 -2.30 11.46 6.56
CA GLY A 97 -1.29 11.35 5.53
C GLY A 97 -1.77 10.57 4.30
N LEU A 98 -2.59 9.53 4.49
CA LEU A 98 -3.22 8.77 3.41
C LEU A 98 -4.43 9.50 2.81
N TRP A 99 -5.02 10.43 3.56
CA TRP A 99 -6.20 11.21 3.20
C TRP A 99 -5.89 12.55 2.54
N GLN A 100 -4.76 12.67 1.83
CA GLN A 100 -4.47 13.87 1.04
C GLN A 100 -5.58 14.18 0.01
N ARG A 101 -5.52 15.38 -0.56
CA ARG A 101 -6.58 15.95 -1.43
C ARG A 101 -7.04 14.93 -2.48
N ARG A 102 -8.35 14.90 -2.74
CA ARG A 102 -8.90 14.12 -3.87
C ARG A 102 -8.16 14.50 -5.15
N GLY A 103 -7.65 13.50 -5.89
CA GLY A 103 -6.87 13.68 -7.11
C GLY A 103 -5.37 13.47 -6.96
N THR A 104 -4.81 13.58 -5.74
CA THR A 104 -3.36 13.34 -5.54
C THR A 104 -3.06 11.87 -5.28
N TRP A 105 -2.07 11.33 -6.01
CA TRP A 105 -1.57 9.98 -5.82
C TRP A 105 -0.53 9.93 -4.70
N LEU A 106 -0.50 8.82 -3.97
CA LEU A 106 0.54 8.51 -2.99
C LEU A 106 1.21 7.19 -3.37
N ALA A 107 2.49 7.05 -3.07
CA ALA A 107 3.10 5.74 -2.92
C ALA A 107 3.16 5.40 -1.43
N VAL A 108 2.93 4.13 -1.12
CA VAL A 108 2.89 3.64 0.27
C VAL A 108 3.83 2.46 0.42
N ASP A 109 4.95 2.69 1.09
CA ASP A 109 5.86 1.66 1.56
C ASP A 109 5.37 1.07 2.87
N VAL A 110 5.45 -0.24 3.02
CA VAL A 110 5.06 -0.97 4.23
C VAL A 110 6.13 -2.00 4.57
N TRP A 111 6.59 -1.97 5.81
CA TRP A 111 7.47 -3.00 6.36
C TRP A 111 6.64 -3.90 7.26
N SER A 112 6.44 -5.15 6.84
CA SER A 112 5.63 -6.14 7.53
C SER A 112 6.52 -7.18 8.22
N LYS A 113 6.03 -7.90 9.23
CA LYS A 113 6.66 -9.15 9.70
C LYS A 113 5.98 -10.37 9.10
N THR A 114 6.75 -11.36 8.63
CA THR A 114 6.22 -12.70 8.37
C THR A 114 6.02 -13.47 9.68
N PRO A 115 5.21 -14.54 9.68
CA PRO A 115 5.16 -15.48 10.80
C PRO A 115 6.53 -16.08 11.18
N GLY A 116 7.48 -16.11 10.25
CA GLY A 116 8.87 -16.55 10.49
C GLY A 116 9.80 -15.48 11.05
N GLY A 117 9.28 -14.29 11.39
CA GLY A 117 10.03 -13.18 11.98
C GLY A 117 10.85 -12.35 10.99
N GLN A 118 10.76 -12.65 9.69
CA GLN A 118 11.44 -11.87 8.65
C GLN A 118 10.65 -10.61 8.33
N THR A 119 11.34 -9.49 8.11
CA THR A 119 10.69 -8.28 7.59
C THR A 119 10.40 -8.46 6.10
N LEU A 120 9.18 -8.28 5.65
CA LEU A 120 8.87 -8.12 4.22
C LEU A 120 8.68 -6.65 3.90
N TYR A 121 9.04 -6.31 2.67
CA TYR A 121 8.75 -5.00 2.12
C TYR A 121 7.60 -5.13 1.12
N VAL A 122 6.61 -4.26 1.28
CA VAL A 122 5.47 -4.11 0.37
C VAL A 122 5.44 -2.66 -0.09
N LEU A 123 5.22 -2.46 -1.38
CA LEU A 123 5.01 -1.14 -1.96
C LEU A 123 3.68 -1.15 -2.71
N VAL A 124 2.81 -0.21 -2.37
CA VAL A 124 1.70 0.21 -3.22
C VAL A 124 2.21 1.42 -4.01
N PRO A 125 2.61 1.27 -5.29
CA PRO A 125 3.26 2.36 -6.00
C PRO A 125 2.30 3.54 -6.23
N ARG A 126 1.01 3.25 -6.46
CA ARG A 126 -0.03 4.27 -6.59
C ARG A 126 -1.26 3.90 -5.79
N TRP A 127 -1.43 4.59 -4.68
CA TRP A 127 -2.60 4.55 -3.83
C TRP A 127 -3.57 5.66 -4.24
N LYS A 128 -4.80 5.28 -4.58
CA LYS A 128 -5.95 6.21 -4.69
C LYS A 128 -6.74 6.14 -3.41
N ARG A 129 -7.02 7.27 -2.75
CA ARG A 129 -7.99 7.28 -1.65
C ARG A 129 -9.38 6.84 -2.13
N LEU A 130 -10.04 6.04 -1.31
CA LEU A 130 -11.49 5.83 -1.32
C LEU A 130 -12.09 6.33 -0.01
N ASP A 131 -13.36 6.73 -0.05
CA ASP A 131 -14.07 7.18 1.14
C ASP A 131 -14.69 5.98 1.87
N LEU A 132 -14.44 5.89 3.18
CA LEU A 132 -14.90 4.77 4.02
C LEU A 132 -16.42 4.72 4.16
N ASP A 133 -17.11 5.84 3.95
CA ASP A 133 -18.57 5.91 3.99
C ASP A 133 -19.22 5.31 2.73
N GLU A 134 -18.45 5.16 1.64
CA GLU A 134 -18.91 4.63 0.35
C GLU A 134 -18.41 3.20 0.08
N HIS A 135 -17.30 2.82 0.70
CA HIS A 135 -16.66 1.52 0.50
C HIS A 135 -16.21 0.89 1.82
N GLU A 136 -16.41 -0.43 1.93
CA GLU A 136 -16.05 -1.19 3.13
C GLU A 136 -15.02 -2.28 2.81
N VAL A 137 -13.96 -2.31 3.62
CA VAL A 137 -13.09 -3.49 3.77
C VAL A 137 -13.09 -3.81 5.25
N PRO A 138 -13.69 -4.93 5.68
CA PRO A 138 -13.74 -5.25 7.10
C PRO A 138 -12.34 -5.52 7.63
N GLY A 139 -12.06 -5.07 8.85
CA GLY A 139 -10.85 -5.45 9.57
C GLY A 139 -10.94 -6.86 10.14
N PRO A 140 -9.82 -7.39 10.70
CA PRO A 140 -9.89 -8.54 11.58
C PRO A 140 -10.84 -8.29 12.77
N PRO A 141 -11.34 -9.33 13.46
CA PRO A 141 -12.16 -9.15 14.65
C PRO A 141 -11.49 -8.24 15.69
N GLY A 142 -12.21 -7.22 16.19
CA GLY A 142 -11.69 -6.23 17.15
C GLY A 142 -10.84 -5.12 16.54
N HIS A 143 -10.86 -4.98 15.20
CA HIS A 143 -10.20 -3.90 14.50
C HIS A 143 -11.21 -3.01 13.76
N HIS A 144 -10.86 -1.73 13.61
CA HIS A 144 -11.53 -0.82 12.70
C HIS A 144 -10.62 -0.45 11.52
N THR A 145 -11.22 -0.25 10.37
CA THR A 145 -10.54 0.28 9.18
C THR A 145 -10.49 1.80 9.26
N PHE A 146 -9.30 2.38 9.23
CA PHE A 146 -9.10 3.83 9.33
C PHE A 146 -8.57 4.48 8.05
N ALA A 147 -8.15 3.69 7.06
CA ALA A 147 -7.81 4.19 5.74
C ALA A 147 -8.12 3.12 4.68
N LEU A 148 -8.63 3.55 3.53
CA LEU A 148 -8.97 2.69 2.40
C LEU A 148 -8.60 3.36 1.08
N GLY A 149 -8.19 2.55 0.12
CA GLY A 149 -7.85 3.01 -1.21
C GLY A 149 -7.81 1.91 -2.26
N GLU A 150 -7.55 2.33 -3.49
CA GLU A 150 -7.29 1.46 -4.63
C GLU A 150 -5.79 1.41 -4.91
N ALA A 151 -5.26 0.21 -5.10
CA ALA A 151 -3.93 -0.03 -5.63
C ALA A 151 -3.99 0.10 -7.16
N ILE A 152 -3.66 1.29 -7.67
CA ILE A 152 -3.70 1.59 -9.10
C ILE A 152 -2.42 1.08 -9.77
N PRO A 153 -2.51 0.39 -10.92
CA PRO A 153 -1.35 0.02 -11.70
C PRO A 153 -0.46 1.22 -12.07
N THR A 154 0.85 1.05 -11.97
CA THR A 154 1.83 2.00 -12.51
C THR A 154 1.63 2.19 -14.02
N ARG A 155 1.86 3.43 -14.49
CA ARG A 155 1.81 3.76 -15.93
C ARG A 155 3.16 3.65 -16.63
N ASP A 156 4.24 3.56 -15.85
CA ASP A 156 5.62 3.54 -16.31
C ASP A 156 6.47 2.71 -15.35
N ALA A 157 7.55 2.11 -15.88
CA ALA A 157 8.56 1.46 -15.05
C ALA A 157 9.41 2.53 -14.34
N ARG A 158 9.78 2.27 -13.08
CA ARG A 158 10.56 3.20 -12.25
C ARG A 158 11.46 2.48 -11.26
N THR A 159 12.54 3.15 -10.86
CA THR A 159 13.35 2.72 -9.73
C THR A 159 12.74 3.23 -8.43
N TRP A 160 12.89 2.45 -7.36
CA TRP A 160 12.43 2.81 -6.03
C TRP A 160 13.56 2.65 -5.01
N PRO A 161 13.83 3.65 -4.16
CA PRO A 161 14.93 3.60 -3.22
C PRO A 161 14.74 2.49 -2.16
N ARG A 162 15.83 1.78 -1.82
CA ARG A 162 15.86 0.77 -0.74
C ARG A 162 16.43 1.36 0.54
N THR A 163 16.00 0.83 1.69
CA THR A 163 16.55 1.26 3.00
C THR A 163 18.01 0.84 3.18
N GLY A 164 18.39 -0.31 2.62
CA GLY A 164 19.77 -0.74 2.45
C GLY A 164 20.31 -0.38 1.06
N ASP A 165 21.35 -1.10 0.64
CA ASP A 165 22.01 -0.80 -0.63
C ASP A 165 21.15 -1.18 -1.85
N GLY A 166 21.11 -0.28 -2.82
CA GLY A 166 20.51 -0.50 -4.14
C GLY A 166 19.11 0.07 -4.31
N GLU A 167 18.40 -0.45 -5.31
CA GLU A 167 17.08 0.03 -5.72
C GLU A 167 16.18 -1.18 -6.02
N TYR A 168 14.87 -0.99 -5.88
CA TYR A 168 13.88 -1.89 -6.46
C TYR A 168 13.50 -1.40 -7.86
N HIS A 169 13.17 -2.34 -8.74
CA HIS A 169 12.62 -2.02 -10.06
C HIS A 169 11.13 -2.33 -10.05
N VAL A 170 10.31 -1.28 -10.16
CA VAL A 170 8.85 -1.39 -10.23
C VAL A 170 8.48 -1.32 -11.71
N GLU A 171 7.96 -2.42 -12.24
CA GLU A 171 7.59 -2.52 -13.65
C GLU A 171 6.28 -1.80 -13.98
N TRP A 172 6.05 -1.57 -15.27
CA TRP A 172 4.76 -1.11 -15.79
C TRP A 172 3.62 -2.05 -15.38
N GLY A 173 2.45 -1.48 -15.03
CA GLY A 173 1.27 -2.26 -14.64
C GLY A 173 1.31 -2.83 -13.23
N THR A 174 2.37 -2.57 -12.45
CA THR A 174 2.50 -3.04 -11.08
C THR A 174 1.50 -2.30 -10.18
N SER A 175 0.59 -3.03 -9.54
CA SER A 175 -0.35 -2.47 -8.55
C SER A 175 0.15 -2.64 -7.11
N LEU A 176 0.88 -3.74 -6.87
CA LEU A 176 1.50 -4.07 -5.60
C LEU A 176 2.86 -4.71 -5.90
N PHE A 177 3.91 -4.23 -5.25
CA PHE A 177 5.25 -4.80 -5.32
C PHE A 177 5.59 -5.44 -3.97
N LEU A 178 6.18 -6.63 -4.01
CA LEU A 178 6.56 -7.40 -2.82
C LEU A 178 8.04 -7.77 -2.93
N SER A 179 8.79 -7.58 -1.86
CA SER A 179 10.20 -7.97 -1.76
C SER A 179 10.46 -8.71 -0.45
N THR A 180 11.29 -9.75 -0.55
CA THR A 180 11.82 -10.49 0.60
C THR A 180 13.11 -9.88 1.15
N ASP A 181 13.57 -8.76 0.61
CA ASP A 181 14.65 -7.99 1.23
C ASP A 181 14.16 -7.38 2.54
N THR A 182 14.74 -7.86 3.64
CA THR A 182 14.27 -7.61 5.00
C THR A 182 14.90 -6.36 5.62
N SER A 183 15.16 -5.35 4.79
CA SER A 183 15.51 -3.97 5.16
C SER A 183 14.91 -3.58 6.52
N ALA A 184 15.70 -3.22 7.54
CA ALA A 184 15.08 -2.66 8.75
C ALA A 184 14.28 -1.41 8.36
N PRO A 185 13.06 -1.21 8.90
CA PRO A 185 12.26 -0.04 8.56
C PRO A 185 13.00 1.25 8.95
N PRO A 186 12.88 2.32 8.14
CA PRO A 186 13.46 3.62 8.49
C PRO A 186 12.83 4.18 9.77
N ALA A 187 13.53 5.09 10.45
CA ALA A 187 12.99 5.79 11.61
C ALA A 187 11.77 6.67 11.23
N ALA A 188 10.87 6.91 12.19
CA ALA A 188 9.73 7.81 11.99
C ALA A 188 10.17 9.26 11.79
N GLY A 189 9.39 10.04 11.04
CA GLY A 189 9.60 11.50 10.91
C GLY A 189 9.26 12.08 9.54
N PHE A 190 9.33 13.42 9.49
CA PHE A 190 9.24 14.25 8.29
C PHE A 190 10.41 15.28 8.26
N PRO A 191 11.09 15.47 7.12
CA PRO A 191 11.05 14.57 5.97
C PRO A 191 11.49 13.18 6.43
N ALA A 192 11.01 12.14 5.75
CA ALA A 192 11.35 10.78 6.09
C ALA A 192 12.88 10.65 6.01
N PRO A 193 13.53 10.00 7.01
CA PRO A 193 14.97 9.77 6.95
C PRO A 193 15.32 9.14 5.60
N ALA A 194 16.36 9.65 4.95
CA ALA A 194 16.79 9.18 3.65
C ALA A 194 16.94 7.66 3.69
N LEU A 195 16.33 6.98 2.71
CA LEU A 195 16.62 5.58 2.45
C LEU A 195 18.03 5.59 1.87
N THR A 196 19.02 5.20 2.68
CA THR A 196 20.42 5.32 2.30
C THR A 196 20.69 4.47 1.07
N ALA A 197 20.87 5.10 -0.09
CA ALA A 197 21.65 4.50 -1.16
C ALA A 197 23.07 4.34 -0.61
N GLY A 198 23.55 3.10 -0.57
CA GLY A 198 24.90 2.76 -0.14
C GLY A 198 25.92 3.79 -0.62
N HIS A 199 26.68 4.30 0.34
CA HIS A 199 27.87 5.09 0.10
C HIS A 199 28.70 4.38 -0.99
N ARG A 200 28.89 5.01 -2.16
CA ARG A 200 29.97 4.59 -3.06
C ARG A 200 31.29 4.85 -2.32
N THR A 201 31.79 3.83 -1.62
CA THR A 201 33.20 3.75 -1.26
C THR A 201 33.94 3.00 -2.35
N GLY A 202 34.95 3.64 -2.92
CA GLY A 202 35.99 3.05 -3.78
C GLY A 202 35.93 3.59 -5.21
N ALA A 203 37.00 4.11 -5.79
CA ALA A 203 38.38 4.28 -5.36
C ALA A 203 39.00 5.46 -6.15
#